data_AF-A0A2S3WLX7-F1
#
_entry.id   AF-A0A2S3WLX7-F1
#
_cell.length_a   1.000
_cell.length_b   1.000
_cell.length_c   1.000
_cell.angle_alpha   90.00
_cell.angle_beta   90.00
_cell.angle_gamma   90.00
#
_symmetry.space_group_name_H-M   'P 1'
#
loop_
_entity.id
_entity.type
_entity.pdbx_description
1 polymer ?
#
loop_
_entity_poly.entity_id
_entity_poly.type
_entity_poly.pdbx_seq_one_letter_code
_entity_poly.pdbx_strand_id
1 'polypeptide(L)'
;MQGITRDNRPSKPSDAGWRVRLMKAGKFVADRHFRDLAYHGRSRAKHAAQCYRDDMAREHDIQLPPTVQSELARQRHSAGLTQKAIAMMLSVSPGLISKWEKGAEMPAAARSLYRAAVEGQLPACEPTLTGADVRRIRVEVLGWSQAQLANALGWAYAAVGYWERGQRPVPGWVKVYVNAVSKGWVSGEQ
;
A
#
# COMPACT_ATOMS: atom_id res chain seq x y z
N MET A 1 -27.38 -8.69 10.68
CA MET A 1 -26.61 -7.86 9.72
C MET A 1 -25.79 -6.87 10.52
N GLN A 2 -24.57 -7.26 10.95
CA GLN A 2 -23.68 -6.42 11.75
C GLN A 2 -22.56 -5.88 10.87
N GLY A 3 -22.28 -4.57 10.92
CA GLY A 3 -21.17 -3.96 10.20
C GLY A 3 -21.57 -2.79 9.30
N ILE A 4 -20.89 -2.65 8.17
CA ILE A 4 -21.04 -1.52 7.24
C ILE A 4 -21.53 -2.04 5.91
N THR A 5 -22.59 -1.46 5.38
CA THR A 5 -23.16 -1.82 4.09
C THR A 5 -23.19 -0.60 3.17
N ARG A 6 -22.95 -0.81 1.88
CA ARG A 6 -23.13 0.23 0.87
C ARG A 6 -24.62 0.41 0.59
N ASP A 7 -25.12 1.63 0.74
CA ASP A 7 -26.48 2.02 0.31
C ASP A 7 -26.35 2.69 -1.07
N ASN A 8 -26.64 1.93 -2.13
CA ASN A 8 -26.71 2.45 -3.49
C ASN A 8 -28.14 2.89 -3.77
N ARG A 9 -28.38 4.19 -3.97
CA ARG A 9 -29.70 4.74 -4.31
C ARG A 9 -29.70 5.26 -5.75
N PRO A 10 -30.12 4.45 -6.73
CA PRO A 10 -30.02 4.81 -8.15
C PRO A 10 -30.85 6.03 -8.51
N SER A 11 -32.03 6.17 -7.89
CA SER A 11 -32.96 7.28 -8.13
C SER A 11 -32.55 8.59 -7.46
N LYS A 12 -31.69 8.55 -6.43
CA LYS A 12 -31.15 9.72 -5.73
C LYS A 12 -29.66 9.50 -5.43
N PRO A 13 -28.78 9.63 -6.43
CA PRO A 13 -27.35 9.35 -6.28
C PRO A 13 -26.66 10.16 -5.18
N SER A 14 -27.15 11.38 -4.88
CA SER A 14 -26.67 12.22 -3.79
C SER A 14 -26.94 11.64 -2.38
N ASP A 15 -27.95 10.77 -2.25
CA ASP A 15 -28.24 10.02 -1.04
C ASP A 15 -27.49 8.68 -0.98
N ALA A 16 -26.66 8.34 -1.96
CA ALA A 16 -25.84 7.14 -1.86
C ALA A 16 -24.79 7.31 -0.73
N GLY A 17 -24.54 6.26 0.04
CA GLY A 17 -23.71 6.36 1.23
C GLY A 17 -23.33 5.02 1.83
N TRP A 18 -22.82 5.05 3.06
CA TRP A 18 -22.49 3.87 3.85
C TRP A 18 -23.38 3.82 5.07
N ARG A 19 -24.00 2.68 5.34
CA ARG A 19 -24.85 2.49 6.52
C ARG A 19 -24.15 1.58 7.51
N VAL A 20 -24.02 2.05 8.75
CA VAL A 20 -23.48 1.30 9.88
C VAL A 20 -24.66 0.76 10.67
N ARG A 21 -24.68 -0.55 10.92
CA ARG A 21 -25.67 -1.21 11.77
C ARG A 21 -24.98 -2.18 12.73
N LEU A 22 -25.14 -1.94 14.03
CA LEU A 22 -24.65 -2.81 15.09
C LEU A 22 -25.80 -3.17 16.04
N MET A 23 -25.83 -4.41 16.50
CA MET A 23 -26.86 -4.89 17.41
C MET A 23 -26.24 -5.55 18.64
N LYS A 24 -26.83 -5.31 19.82
CA LYS A 24 -26.52 -5.99 21.08
C LYS A 24 -27.84 -6.35 21.76
N ALA A 25 -27.95 -7.58 22.26
CA ALA A 25 -29.16 -8.07 22.95
C ALA A 25 -30.49 -7.79 22.20
N GLY A 26 -30.51 -8.00 20.87
CA GLY A 26 -31.70 -7.83 20.04
C GLY A 26 -32.10 -6.38 19.73
N LYS A 27 -31.32 -5.38 20.15
CA LYS A 27 -31.56 -3.96 19.85
C LYS A 27 -30.44 -3.38 19.00
N PHE A 28 -30.76 -2.43 18.12
CA PHE A 28 -29.75 -1.64 17.43
C PHE A 28 -29.08 -0.69 18.43
N VAL A 29 -27.76 -0.83 18.57
CA VAL A 29 -26.94 0.10 19.35
C VAL A 29 -26.28 1.15 18.46
N ALA A 30 -26.19 0.87 17.15
CA ALA A 30 -25.82 1.85 16.15
C ALA A 30 -26.64 1.61 14.87
N ASP A 31 -27.30 2.65 14.35
CA ASP A 31 -27.86 2.69 13.00
C ASP A 31 -27.67 4.10 12.43
N ARG A 32 -26.64 4.28 11.58
CA ARG A 32 -26.31 5.61 11.02
C ARG A 32 -25.94 5.53 9.56
N HIS A 33 -26.38 6.53 8.80
CA HIS A 33 -26.10 6.67 7.38
C HIS A 33 -25.10 7.80 7.10
N PHE A 34 -24.04 7.47 6.37
CA PHE A 34 -22.93 8.33 5.98
C PHE A 34 -23.02 8.60 4.48
N ARG A 35 -23.72 9.67 4.08
CA ARG A 35 -23.93 10.06 2.69
C ARG A 35 -22.64 10.50 2.01
N ASP A 36 -22.38 10.04 0.78
CA ASP A 36 -21.17 10.39 0.03
C ASP A 36 -21.02 11.91 -0.12
N LEU A 37 -22.13 12.62 -0.37
CA LEU A 37 -22.15 14.08 -0.51
C LEU A 37 -21.69 14.79 0.76
N ALA A 38 -22.11 14.33 1.94
CA ALA A 38 -21.78 14.95 3.23
C ALA A 38 -20.31 14.79 3.62
N TYR A 39 -19.61 13.82 3.04
CA TYR A 39 -18.20 13.52 3.34
C TYR A 39 -17.27 13.75 2.15
N HIS A 40 -17.70 14.48 1.12
CA HIS A 40 -16.90 14.78 -0.08
C HIS A 40 -16.42 13.51 -0.81
N GLY A 41 -17.28 12.50 -0.92
CA GLY A 41 -17.09 11.34 -1.77
C GLY A 41 -17.06 9.99 -1.04
N ARG A 42 -17.19 8.94 -1.85
CA ARG A 42 -17.36 7.54 -1.40
C ARG A 42 -16.30 7.06 -0.42
N SER A 43 -15.03 7.38 -0.66
CA SER A 43 -13.92 6.90 0.18
C SER A 43 -13.92 7.53 1.57
N ARG A 44 -14.18 8.83 1.66
CA ARG A 44 -14.26 9.56 2.94
C ARG A 44 -15.50 9.17 3.73
N ALA A 45 -16.64 9.02 3.07
CA ALA A 45 -17.86 8.48 3.69
C ALA A 45 -17.64 7.07 4.25
N LYS A 46 -16.91 6.21 3.51
CA LYS A 46 -16.55 4.86 3.99
C LYS A 46 -15.70 4.92 5.25
N HIS A 47 -14.67 5.77 5.23
CA HIS A 47 -13.76 5.92 6.36
C HIS A 47 -14.51 6.43 7.61
N ALA A 48 -15.34 7.46 7.47
CA ALA A 48 -16.18 7.96 8.56
C ALA A 48 -17.12 6.88 9.13
N ALA A 49 -17.74 6.07 8.25
CA ALA A 49 -18.56 4.94 8.67
C ALA A 49 -17.74 3.86 9.41
N GLN A 50 -16.49 3.63 9.02
CA GLN A 50 -15.59 2.70 9.71
C GLN A 50 -15.23 3.19 11.11
N CYS A 51 -14.81 4.45 11.26
CA CYS A 51 -14.51 5.03 12.56
C CYS A 51 -15.73 4.94 13.50
N TYR A 52 -16.91 5.38 13.04
CA TYR A 52 -18.13 5.30 13.84
C TYR A 52 -18.50 3.86 14.23
N ARG A 53 -18.36 2.90 13.30
CA ARG A 53 -18.57 1.47 13.62
C ARG A 53 -17.63 1.02 14.73
N ASP A 54 -16.34 1.34 14.61
CA ASP A 54 -15.31 0.86 15.54
C ASP A 54 -15.49 1.49 16.94
N ASP A 55 -15.86 2.76 17.00
CA ASP A 55 -16.18 3.45 18.26
C ASP A 55 -17.42 2.87 18.94
N MET A 56 -18.52 2.67 18.20
CA MET A 56 -19.74 2.06 18.74
C MET A 56 -19.54 0.60 19.14
N ALA A 57 -18.69 -0.15 18.42
CA ALA A 57 -18.35 -1.51 18.79
C ALA A 57 -17.56 -1.55 20.10
N ARG A 58 -16.64 -0.61 20.31
CA ARG A 58 -15.87 -0.47 21.56
C ARG A 58 -16.80 -0.07 22.72
N GLU A 59 -17.65 0.94 22.53
CA GLU A 59 -18.59 1.43 23.55
C GLU A 59 -19.57 0.35 24.03
N HIS A 60 -19.97 -0.55 23.12
CA HIS A 60 -20.93 -1.60 23.42
C HIS A 60 -20.30 -2.99 23.55
N ASP A 61 -18.99 -3.14 23.72
CA ASP A 61 -18.29 -4.43 23.84
C ASP A 61 -18.66 -5.45 22.75
N ILE A 62 -18.92 -4.97 21.53
CA ILE A 62 -19.23 -5.83 20.39
C ILE A 62 -17.91 -6.29 19.78
N GLN A 63 -17.65 -7.59 19.86
CA GLN A 63 -16.56 -8.23 19.14
C GLN A 63 -16.91 -8.28 17.65
N LEU A 64 -16.43 -7.29 16.89
CA LEU A 64 -16.49 -7.34 15.44
C LEU A 64 -15.54 -8.44 14.94
N PRO A 65 -15.92 -9.20 13.90
CA PRO A 65 -14.96 -10.06 13.24
C PRO A 65 -13.76 -9.20 12.83
N PRO A 66 -12.53 -9.62 13.14
CA PRO A 66 -11.35 -8.86 12.77
C PRO A 66 -11.45 -8.59 11.28
N THR A 67 -11.37 -7.31 10.90
CA THR A 67 -11.08 -7.02 9.49
C THR A 67 -9.75 -7.70 9.26
N VAL A 68 -9.72 -8.78 8.46
CA VAL A 68 -8.50 -9.53 8.19
C VAL A 68 -7.57 -8.58 7.43
N GLN A 69 -6.83 -7.79 8.19
CA GLN A 69 -5.76 -6.99 7.68
C GLN A 69 -4.62 -7.96 7.46
N SER A 70 -4.17 -8.03 6.20
CA SER A 70 -2.94 -8.77 5.89
C SER A 70 -1.83 -8.33 6.84
N GLU A 71 -0.87 -9.22 7.04
CA GLU A 71 0.32 -8.91 7.83
C GLU A 71 0.98 -7.59 7.40
N LEU A 72 1.04 -7.32 6.09
CA LEU A 72 1.52 -6.05 5.54
C LEU A 72 0.73 -4.83 6.03
N ALA A 73 -0.60 -4.90 5.97
CA ALA A 73 -1.45 -3.82 6.44
C ALA A 73 -1.26 -3.57 7.95
N ARG A 74 -1.14 -4.64 8.75
CA ARG A 74 -0.87 -4.53 10.19
C ARG A 74 0.48 -3.87 10.47
N GLN A 75 1.53 -4.30 9.79
CA GLN A 75 2.87 -3.71 9.88
C GLN A 75 2.88 -2.21 9.52
N ARG A 76 2.24 -1.83 8.42
CA ARG A 76 2.12 -0.42 8.03
C ARG A 76 1.34 0.40 9.07
N HIS A 77 0.26 -0.16 9.61
CA HIS A 77 -0.53 0.52 10.64
C HIS A 77 0.24 0.70 11.95
N SER A 78 1.02 -0.28 12.39
CA SER A 78 1.87 -0.15 13.59
C SER A 78 2.97 0.89 13.42
N ALA A 79 3.44 1.12 12.20
CA ALA A 79 4.36 2.22 11.86
C ALA A 79 3.68 3.58 11.66
N GLY A 80 2.35 3.69 11.85
CA GLY A 80 1.62 4.94 11.66
C GLY A 80 1.55 5.43 10.21
N LEU A 81 1.86 4.57 9.24
CA LEU A 81 1.94 4.93 7.83
C LEU A 81 0.60 4.75 7.11
N THR A 82 0.31 5.64 6.16
CA THR A 82 -0.82 5.46 5.23
C THR A 82 -0.38 4.68 3.99
N GLN A 83 -1.33 4.07 3.27
CA GLN A 83 -1.02 3.46 1.96
C GLN A 83 -0.41 4.48 0.98
N LYS A 84 -0.80 5.76 1.07
CA LYS A 84 -0.22 6.83 0.25
C LYS A 84 1.23 7.12 0.65
N ALA A 85 1.54 7.15 1.95
CA ALA A 85 2.89 7.42 2.43
C ALA A 85 3.88 6.35 1.96
N ILE A 86 3.54 5.06 2.16
CA ILE A 86 4.42 3.97 1.70
C ILE A 86 4.50 3.90 0.17
N ALA A 87 3.42 4.22 -0.55
CA ALA A 87 3.43 4.30 -2.00
C ALA A 87 4.42 5.36 -2.53
N MET A 88 4.49 6.52 -1.87
CA MET A 88 5.46 7.56 -2.20
C MET A 88 6.90 7.10 -1.93
N MET A 89 7.16 6.48 -0.78
CA MET A 89 8.49 5.94 -0.43
C MET A 89 8.97 4.89 -1.44
N LEU A 90 8.06 4.04 -1.94
CA LEU A 90 8.37 3.00 -2.91
C LEU A 90 8.26 3.49 -4.37
N SER A 91 7.87 4.74 -4.62
CA SER A 91 7.57 5.27 -5.96
C SER A 91 6.63 4.35 -6.77
N VAL A 92 5.53 3.94 -6.15
CA VAL A 92 4.45 3.13 -6.75
C VAL A 92 3.09 3.80 -6.57
N SER A 93 2.05 3.27 -7.22
CA SER A 93 0.68 3.76 -6.98
C SER A 93 0.14 3.26 -5.62
N PRO A 94 -0.67 4.06 -4.90
CA PRO A 94 -1.40 3.58 -3.72
C PRO A 94 -2.32 2.38 -4.00
N GLY A 95 -2.80 2.26 -5.24
CA GLY A 95 -3.58 1.12 -5.69
C GLY A 95 -2.79 -0.19 -5.69
N LEU A 96 -1.48 -0.14 -6.01
CA LEU A 96 -0.62 -1.32 -5.95
C LEU A 96 -0.39 -1.77 -4.50
N ILE A 97 -0.14 -0.84 -3.58
CA ILE A 97 -0.08 -1.12 -2.13
C ILE A 97 -1.36 -1.80 -1.65
N SER A 98 -2.52 -1.26 -2.05
CA SER A 98 -3.82 -1.84 -1.71
C SER A 98 -4.00 -3.25 -2.27
N LYS A 99 -3.44 -3.58 -3.44
CA LYS A 99 -3.46 -4.94 -4.01
C LYS A 99 -2.56 -5.88 -3.22
N TRP A 100 -1.33 -5.48 -2.91
CA TRP A 100 -0.41 -6.29 -2.09
C TRP A 100 -0.97 -6.56 -0.70
N GLU A 101 -1.57 -5.55 -0.05
CA GLU A 101 -2.24 -5.70 1.23
C GLU A 101 -3.50 -6.58 1.17
N LYS A 102 -4.01 -6.90 -0.02
CA LYS A 102 -5.10 -7.87 -0.25
C LYS A 102 -4.62 -9.25 -0.68
N GLY A 103 -3.31 -9.48 -0.69
CA GLY A 103 -2.71 -10.77 -1.04
C GLY A 103 -2.35 -10.93 -2.52
N ALA A 104 -2.33 -9.86 -3.31
CA ALA A 104 -1.73 -9.93 -4.64
C ALA A 104 -0.23 -10.26 -4.52
N GLU A 105 0.30 -10.95 -5.54
CA GLU A 105 1.72 -11.29 -5.59
C GLU A 105 2.60 -10.03 -5.53
N MET A 106 3.66 -10.11 -4.72
CA MET A 106 4.60 -9.03 -4.48
C MET A 106 6.01 -9.57 -4.68
N PRO A 107 6.81 -8.99 -5.60
CA PRO A 107 8.21 -9.36 -5.79
C PRO A 107 9.01 -9.28 -4.48
N ALA A 108 10.00 -10.15 -4.31
CA ALA A 108 10.85 -10.18 -3.11
C ALA A 108 11.52 -8.83 -2.84
N ALA A 109 12.09 -8.20 -3.89
CA ALA A 109 12.66 -6.86 -3.81
C ALA A 109 11.63 -5.77 -3.40
N ALA A 110 10.38 -5.88 -3.82
CA ALA A 110 9.33 -4.95 -3.37
C ALA A 110 8.94 -5.20 -1.91
N ARG A 111 8.96 -6.47 -1.46
CA ARG A 111 8.71 -6.86 -0.07
C ARG A 111 9.77 -6.30 0.87
N SER A 112 11.04 -6.38 0.48
CA SER A 112 12.15 -5.87 1.29
C SER A 112 12.11 -4.35 1.40
N LEU A 113 11.76 -3.63 0.31
CA LEU A 113 11.46 -2.20 0.37
C LEU A 113 10.28 -1.89 1.30
N TYR A 114 9.19 -2.64 1.22
CA TYR A 114 8.03 -2.42 2.11
C TYR A 114 8.43 -2.55 3.58
N ARG A 115 9.22 -3.57 3.92
CA ARG A 115 9.73 -3.79 5.27
C ARG A 115 10.62 -2.62 5.72
N ALA A 116 11.61 -2.24 4.92
CA ALA A 116 12.50 -1.13 5.25
C ALA A 116 11.74 0.21 5.41
N ALA A 117 10.64 0.41 4.69
CA ALA A 117 9.78 1.59 4.85
C ALA A 117 9.02 1.58 6.18
N VAL A 118 8.47 0.43 6.56
CA VAL A 118 7.79 0.25 7.87
C VAL A 118 8.77 0.39 9.04
N GLU A 119 10.02 -0.07 8.87
CA GLU A 119 11.09 0.04 9.87
C GLU A 119 11.73 1.45 9.93
N GLY A 120 11.29 2.38 9.06
CA GLY A 120 11.80 3.75 9.04
C GLY A 120 13.20 3.91 8.43
N GLN A 121 13.70 2.88 7.74
CA GLN A 121 15.02 2.88 7.10
C GLN A 121 15.02 3.53 5.70
N LEU A 122 13.85 3.60 5.06
CA LEU A 122 13.69 4.23 3.75
C LEU A 122 13.24 5.69 3.90
N PRO A 123 13.97 6.66 3.32
CA PRO A 123 13.54 8.04 3.29
C PRO A 123 12.31 8.22 2.40
N ALA A 124 11.45 9.17 2.76
CA ALA A 124 10.29 9.57 1.96
C ALA A 124 10.70 10.47 0.77
N CYS A 125 11.55 9.97 -0.12
CA CYS A 125 12.03 10.71 -1.28
C CYS A 125 12.00 9.82 -2.53
N GLU A 126 11.48 10.36 -3.64
CA GLU A 126 11.58 9.68 -4.93
C GLU A 126 13.01 9.82 -5.48
N PRO A 127 13.72 8.72 -5.75
CA PRO A 127 15.07 8.78 -6.29
C PRO A 127 15.06 9.27 -7.74
N THR A 128 15.82 10.34 -8.00
CA THR A 128 16.04 10.92 -9.34
C THR A 128 17.10 10.14 -10.12
N LEU A 129 17.04 8.81 -10.12
CA LEU A 129 18.00 7.97 -10.85
C LEU A 129 17.57 7.80 -12.31
N THR A 130 18.55 7.90 -13.21
CA THR A 130 18.42 7.55 -14.62
C THR A 130 18.80 6.08 -14.87
N GLY A 131 18.57 5.58 -16.08
CA GLY A 131 19.08 4.25 -16.47
C GLY A 131 20.61 4.14 -16.41
N ALA A 132 21.32 5.23 -16.73
CA ALA A 132 22.77 5.29 -16.60
C ALA A 132 23.22 5.21 -15.14
N ASP A 133 22.49 5.85 -14.21
CA ASP A 133 22.79 5.75 -12.78
C ASP A 133 22.55 4.33 -12.25
N VAL A 134 21.49 3.65 -12.69
CA VAL A 134 21.25 2.25 -12.35
C VAL A 134 22.41 1.37 -12.79
N ARG A 135 22.90 1.55 -14.03
CA ARG A 135 24.09 0.85 -14.53
C ARG A 135 25.32 1.14 -13.67
N ARG A 136 25.58 2.41 -13.38
CA ARG A 136 26.72 2.87 -12.61
C ARG A 136 26.73 2.25 -11.21
N ILE A 137 25.62 2.37 -10.47
CA ILE A 137 25.49 1.79 -9.13
C ILE A 137 25.66 0.27 -9.17
N ARG A 138 25.00 -0.39 -10.13
CA ARG A 138 25.08 -1.85 -10.29
C ARG A 138 26.52 -2.32 -10.49
N VAL A 139 27.28 -1.68 -11.40
CA VAL A 139 28.64 -2.10 -11.73
C VAL A 139 29.66 -1.65 -10.69
N GLU A 140 29.65 -0.37 -10.33
CA GLU A 140 30.74 0.26 -9.58
C GLU A 140 30.56 0.15 -8.06
N VAL A 141 29.32 0.09 -7.57
CA VAL A 141 29.03 0.04 -6.13
C VAL A 141 28.71 -1.38 -5.68
N LEU A 142 27.86 -2.08 -6.45
CA LEU A 142 27.38 -3.42 -6.08
C LEU A 142 28.24 -4.54 -6.67
N GLY A 143 29.02 -4.28 -7.72
CA GLY A 143 29.76 -5.33 -8.44
C GLY A 143 28.85 -6.36 -9.14
N TRP A 144 27.62 -5.98 -9.46
CA TRP A 144 26.60 -6.88 -10.01
C TRP A 144 26.58 -6.88 -11.54
N SER A 145 26.24 -8.02 -12.12
CA SER A 145 25.84 -8.17 -13.52
C SER A 145 24.37 -7.78 -13.75
N GLN A 146 23.99 -7.56 -15.00
CA GLN A 146 22.57 -7.34 -15.35
C GLN A 146 21.69 -8.55 -14.98
N ALA A 147 22.23 -9.77 -15.06
CA ALA A 147 21.53 -10.99 -14.67
C ALA A 147 21.26 -11.04 -13.16
N GLN A 148 22.23 -10.66 -12.33
CA GLN A 148 22.03 -10.59 -10.88
C GLN A 148 20.97 -9.54 -10.51
N LEU A 149 20.99 -8.35 -11.13
CA LEU A 149 19.93 -7.37 -10.91
C LEU A 149 18.56 -7.90 -11.36
N ALA A 150 18.49 -8.55 -12.51
CA ALA A 150 17.24 -9.13 -13.01
C ALA A 150 16.68 -10.19 -12.06
N ASN A 151 17.54 -11.09 -11.57
CA ASN A 151 17.19 -12.12 -10.59
C ASN A 151 16.68 -11.52 -9.28
N ALA A 152 17.39 -10.52 -8.73
CA ALA A 152 16.98 -9.82 -7.52
C ALA A 152 15.59 -9.16 -7.65
N LEU A 153 15.26 -8.66 -8.84
CA LEU A 153 13.95 -8.07 -9.13
C LEU A 153 12.87 -9.10 -9.50
N GLY A 154 13.24 -10.36 -9.77
CA GLY A 154 12.38 -11.39 -10.35
C GLY A 154 11.91 -11.08 -11.78
N TRP A 155 12.71 -10.35 -12.56
CA TRP A 155 12.36 -9.86 -13.89
C TRP A 155 13.24 -10.49 -14.98
N ALA A 156 12.80 -10.37 -16.24
CA ALA A 156 13.59 -10.82 -17.37
C ALA A 156 14.84 -9.97 -17.58
N TYR A 157 15.98 -10.61 -17.85
CA TYR A 157 17.27 -9.99 -18.14
C TYR A 157 17.19 -8.80 -19.12
N ALA A 158 16.44 -8.96 -20.22
CA ALA A 158 16.32 -7.95 -21.27
C ALA A 158 15.77 -6.61 -20.74
N ALA A 159 14.93 -6.63 -19.71
CA ALA A 159 14.36 -5.41 -19.12
C ALA A 159 15.45 -4.48 -18.58
N VAL A 160 16.46 -5.04 -17.90
CA VAL A 160 17.59 -4.28 -17.36
C VAL A 160 18.36 -3.60 -18.48
N GLY A 161 18.66 -4.32 -19.56
CA GLY A 161 19.36 -3.74 -20.72
C GLY A 161 18.58 -2.60 -21.39
N TYR A 162 17.26 -2.70 -21.50
CA TYR A 162 16.43 -1.63 -22.06
C TYR A 162 16.47 -0.36 -21.20
N TRP A 163 16.50 -0.49 -19.88
CA TRP A 163 16.57 0.66 -18.99
C TRP A 163 17.91 1.35 -19.06
N GLU A 164 19.01 0.59 -18.98
CA GLU A 164 20.36 1.14 -18.95
C GLU A 164 20.73 1.88 -20.24
N ARG A 165 20.11 1.48 -21.38
CA ARG A 165 20.24 2.18 -22.66
C ARG A 165 19.24 3.32 -22.87
N GLY A 166 18.36 3.59 -21.90
CA GLY A 166 17.32 4.61 -22.01
C GLY A 166 16.19 4.27 -23.01
N GLN A 167 16.15 3.04 -23.52
CA GLN A 167 15.10 2.59 -24.45
C GLN A 167 13.74 2.41 -23.73
N ARG A 168 13.77 2.21 -22.41
CA ARG A 168 12.58 2.21 -21.55
C ARG A 168 12.86 2.95 -20.25
N PRO A 169 11.87 3.66 -19.67
CA PRO A 169 12.02 4.27 -18.36
C PRO A 169 12.20 3.18 -17.28
N VAL A 170 13.11 3.42 -16.34
CA VAL A 170 13.26 2.58 -15.15
C VAL A 170 12.02 2.75 -14.27
N PRO A 171 11.35 1.67 -13.82
CA PRO A 171 10.26 1.77 -12.86
C PRO A 171 10.71 2.46 -11.56
N GLY A 172 9.86 3.30 -10.97
CA GLY A 172 10.20 4.08 -9.76
C GLY A 172 10.74 3.21 -8.63
N TRP A 173 10.01 2.15 -8.26
CA TRP A 173 10.42 1.24 -7.19
C TRP A 173 11.75 0.51 -7.46
N VAL A 174 12.12 0.29 -8.73
CA VAL A 174 13.43 -0.30 -9.08
C VAL A 174 14.55 0.69 -8.78
N LYS A 175 14.34 1.99 -9.03
CA LYS A 175 15.28 3.04 -8.64
C LYS A 175 15.43 3.08 -7.11
N VAL A 176 14.31 2.97 -6.38
CA VAL A 176 14.32 2.91 -4.91
C VAL A 176 15.11 1.70 -4.44
N TYR A 177 14.88 0.52 -5.03
CA TYR A 177 15.58 -0.71 -4.70
C TYR A 177 17.10 -0.59 -4.90
N VAL A 178 17.55 -0.21 -6.10
CA VAL A 178 18.98 -0.09 -6.42
C VAL A 178 19.65 0.93 -5.50
N ASN A 179 18.99 2.05 -5.22
CA ASN A 179 19.51 3.04 -4.28
C ASN A 179 19.58 2.47 -2.85
N ALA A 180 18.53 1.81 -2.37
CA ALA A 180 18.47 1.26 -1.02
C ALA A 180 19.52 0.18 -0.78
N VAL A 181 19.75 -0.71 -1.75
CA VAL A 181 20.82 -1.73 -1.68
C VAL A 181 22.19 -1.05 -1.66
N SER A 182 22.41 -0.02 -2.49
CA SER A 182 23.68 0.73 -2.50
C SER A 182 23.99 1.46 -1.20
N LYS A 183 22.96 1.78 -0.42
CA LYS A 183 23.07 2.44 0.89
C LYS A 183 23.05 1.47 2.07
N GLY A 184 22.90 0.16 1.83
CA GLY A 184 22.82 -0.85 2.87
C GLY A 184 21.51 -0.84 3.68
N TRP A 185 20.46 -0.17 3.20
CA TRP A 185 19.14 -0.18 3.85
C TRP A 185 18.37 -1.48 3.60
N VAL A 186 18.70 -2.15 2.51
CA VAL A 186 18.08 -3.41 2.11
C VAL A 186 19.18 -4.37 1.66
N SER A 187 19.13 -5.61 2.13
CA SER A 187 20.00 -6.66 1.62
C SER A 187 19.62 -7.00 0.18
N GLY A 188 20.57 -6.88 -0.74
CA GLY A 188 20.46 -7.56 -2.02
C GLY A 188 20.57 -9.06 -1.76
N GLU A 189 19.50 -9.82 -1.94
CA GLU A 189 19.58 -11.28 -1.82
C GLU A 189 20.63 -11.80 -2.81
N GLN A 190 21.55 -12.63 -2.29
CA GLN A 190 22.56 -13.38 -3.04
C GLN A 190 21.94 -14.68 -3.57
#